data_AF-A0A166E7P9-F1
#
_entry.id   AF-A0A166E7P9-F1
#
_cell.length_a   1.000
_cell.length_b   1.000
_cell.length_c   1.000
_cell.angle_alpha   90.00
_cell.angle_beta   90.00
_cell.angle_gamma   90.00
#
_symmetry.space_group_name_H-M   'P 1'
#
loop_
_entity.id
_entity.type
_entity.pdbx_description
1 polymer ?
#
loop_
_entity_poly.entity_id
_entity_poly.type
_entity_poly.pdbx_seq_one_letter_code
_entity_poly.pdbx_strand_id
1 'polypeptide(L)'
;MICLGIEGTAEKTGVGIVDSDGNILALAGKQLFPKIGGIHPREASEHHAKWIPKLIIEACTKANLELKDIDLVSFSKGPGLGPALRTVATASRTLALSLNKPIIGVNHCIAHVEIGKLDTGAIDPVSLYVSGGNSQIIAYEYGRYRIFGETLDIAIGNCLDQFGRETNLGHPGGPIVEELAKDGKYIDLPYSVKGMDLSFSGLLTASIREYQKNIAIEDICYSLQETAFSMLVEVTERALAHTKKDEVMLCGGVAANKRLREMLAIMAEEHYAEFHIPKMEYCGDNGAMIALLGILTYNIYGPDKLEDTNVIQRFRTDEVDVPWVHTSKNKINLPNDIIAKGAESDIYLSTWMNEEAVIKKRNPKHYRIEEIDNKIRKSRTKKEAKLLSNVKKAGVRSPILYDVDLKEKVIIMESVEGSLLKDVIGDLQEKDERNISIAIGHQIGLMHQLNMIHGDITSSNIILHNNNPVFIDFGLGKYSDLIEDKCVDLLVLKKSLQSMDYKISNGIFNNILDGYVNSYCDEDLTKDKIMDKIAEIQKRGRYTH
;
A
#
# COMPACT_ATOMS: atom_id res chain seq x y z
N MET A 1 -11.69 10.85 -30.68
CA MET A 1 -11.49 9.38 -30.71
C MET A 1 -12.44 8.77 -29.71
N ILE A 2 -13.10 7.67 -30.03
CA ILE A 2 -14.02 6.96 -29.13
C ILE A 2 -13.47 5.57 -28.80
N CYS A 3 -13.29 5.28 -27.51
CA CYS A 3 -12.81 3.99 -27.04
C CYS A 3 -13.91 3.17 -26.36
N LEU A 4 -14.01 1.90 -26.72
CA LEU A 4 -14.82 0.90 -26.01
C LEU A 4 -13.90 0.04 -25.14
N GLY A 5 -14.13 0.05 -23.83
CA GLY A 5 -13.39 -0.72 -22.84
C GLY A 5 -14.18 -1.91 -22.32
N ILE A 6 -13.53 -3.07 -22.19
CA ILE A 6 -14.12 -4.32 -21.67
C ILE A 6 -13.41 -4.75 -20.38
N GLU A 7 -14.18 -4.82 -19.30
CA GLU A 7 -13.76 -5.28 -17.97
C GLU A 7 -14.35 -6.66 -17.64
N GLY A 8 -13.52 -7.55 -17.09
CA GLY A 8 -13.93 -8.86 -16.61
C GLY A 8 -12.78 -9.62 -15.97
N THR A 9 -12.09 -8.98 -15.03
CA THR A 9 -10.99 -9.56 -14.26
C THR A 9 -11.47 -10.50 -13.14
N ALA A 10 -12.68 -10.29 -12.63
CA ALA A 10 -13.26 -11.02 -11.50
C ALA A 10 -14.70 -11.50 -11.81
N GLU A 11 -15.69 -11.02 -11.06
CA GLU A 11 -17.09 -11.49 -11.11
C GLU A 11 -18.04 -10.55 -11.88
N LYS A 12 -17.64 -9.29 -12.05
CA LYS A 12 -18.41 -8.30 -12.79
C LYS A 12 -17.95 -8.26 -14.24
N THR A 13 -18.89 -8.33 -15.17
CA THR A 13 -18.64 -8.00 -16.59
C THR A 13 -19.02 -6.54 -16.80
N GLY A 14 -18.13 -5.74 -17.35
CA GLY A 14 -18.38 -4.33 -17.65
C GLY A 14 -17.99 -3.97 -19.07
N VAL A 15 -18.79 -3.13 -19.73
CA VAL A 15 -18.45 -2.45 -20.97
C VAL A 15 -18.71 -0.96 -20.78
N GLY A 16 -17.77 -0.12 -21.21
CA GLY A 16 -17.89 1.32 -21.13
C GLY A 16 -17.37 1.98 -22.40
N ILE A 17 -17.89 3.16 -22.69
CA ILE A 17 -17.49 3.96 -23.85
C ILE A 17 -17.06 5.34 -23.34
N VAL A 18 -15.86 5.76 -23.73
CA VAL A 18 -15.25 7.04 -23.34
C VAL A 18 -14.70 7.74 -24.58
N ASP A 19 -14.82 9.06 -24.66
CA ASP A 19 -14.21 9.86 -25.72
C ASP A 19 -12.84 10.42 -25.34
N SER A 20 -12.14 11.01 -26.31
CA SER A 20 -10.80 11.57 -26.12
C SER A 20 -10.74 12.76 -25.16
N ASP A 21 -11.87 13.38 -24.86
CA ASP A 21 -11.96 14.50 -23.92
C ASP A 21 -12.20 14.01 -22.48
N GLY A 22 -12.35 12.69 -22.29
CA GLY A 22 -12.62 12.06 -21.01
C GLY A 22 -14.11 11.98 -20.67
N ASN A 23 -15.03 12.28 -21.60
CA ASN A 23 -16.45 12.13 -21.32
C ASN A 23 -16.84 10.64 -21.34
N ILE A 24 -17.54 10.21 -20.29
CA ILE A 24 -18.06 8.85 -20.18
C ILE A 24 -19.43 8.81 -20.87
N LEU A 25 -19.47 8.24 -22.07
CA LEU A 25 -20.66 8.20 -22.92
C LEU A 25 -21.63 7.08 -22.53
N ALA A 26 -21.12 5.95 -22.05
CA ALA A 26 -21.95 4.85 -21.60
C ALA A 26 -21.26 3.94 -20.60
N LEU A 27 -22.09 3.35 -19.74
CA LEU A 27 -21.76 2.23 -18.87
C LEU A 27 -22.82 1.13 -18.98
N ALA A 28 -22.38 -0.10 -19.17
CA ALA A 28 -23.21 -1.30 -19.12
C ALA A 28 -22.48 -2.39 -18.33
N GLY A 29 -23.17 -3.09 -17.43
CA GLY A 29 -22.51 -4.10 -16.62
C GLY A 29 -23.44 -5.15 -16.04
N LYS A 30 -22.90 -6.35 -15.79
CA LYS A 30 -23.62 -7.45 -15.17
C LYS A 30 -22.75 -8.17 -14.13
N GLN A 31 -23.23 -8.13 -12.89
CA GLN A 31 -22.65 -8.85 -11.76
C GLN A 31 -22.99 -10.35 -11.84
N LEU A 32 -22.00 -11.20 -11.57
CA LEU A 32 -22.22 -12.61 -11.22
C LEU A 32 -22.48 -12.71 -9.71
N PHE A 33 -23.53 -13.44 -9.34
CA PHE A 33 -23.81 -13.81 -7.96
C PHE A 33 -23.67 -15.33 -7.84
N PRO A 34 -22.58 -15.84 -7.23
CA PRO A 34 -22.39 -17.27 -7.02
C PRO A 34 -23.54 -17.86 -6.20
N LYS A 35 -24.07 -19.02 -6.61
CA LYS A 35 -25.17 -19.68 -5.89
C LYS A 35 -24.70 -20.32 -4.57
N ILE A 36 -23.47 -20.86 -4.55
CA ILE A 36 -22.88 -21.55 -3.40
C ILE A 36 -21.36 -21.28 -3.43
N GLY A 37 -20.76 -20.98 -2.27
CA GLY A 37 -19.32 -20.85 -2.15
C GLY A 37 -18.75 -19.52 -2.65
N GLY A 38 -17.52 -19.52 -3.14
CA GLY A 38 -16.84 -18.34 -3.69
C GLY A 38 -16.93 -18.27 -5.21
N ILE A 39 -16.25 -17.28 -5.80
CA ILE A 39 -16.19 -17.12 -7.25
C ILE A 39 -15.45 -18.31 -7.87
N HIS A 40 -16.16 -19.16 -8.60
CA HIS A 40 -15.52 -20.23 -9.35
C HIS A 40 -14.99 -19.70 -10.70
N PRO A 41 -13.68 -19.79 -11.01
CA PRO A 41 -13.10 -19.16 -12.20
C PRO A 41 -13.76 -19.54 -13.52
N ARG A 42 -14.26 -20.78 -13.63
CA ARG A 42 -15.00 -21.24 -14.81
C ARG A 42 -16.38 -20.60 -14.93
N GLU A 43 -17.10 -20.42 -13.82
CA GLU A 43 -18.43 -19.79 -13.84
C GLU A 43 -18.33 -18.32 -14.22
N ALA A 44 -17.31 -17.62 -13.70
CA ALA A 44 -16.99 -16.25 -14.12
C ALA A 44 -16.73 -16.17 -15.62
N SER A 45 -15.87 -17.06 -16.15
CA SER A 45 -15.58 -17.17 -17.59
C SER A 45 -16.83 -17.39 -18.44
N GLU A 46 -17.72 -18.30 -18.04
CA GLU A 46 -18.97 -18.60 -18.76
C GLU A 46 -19.96 -17.41 -18.69
N HIS A 47 -20.02 -16.73 -17.55
CA HIS A 47 -20.82 -15.52 -17.37
C HIS A 47 -20.32 -14.39 -18.28
N HIS A 48 -19.01 -14.13 -18.32
CA HIS A 48 -18.42 -13.14 -19.23
C HIS A 48 -18.72 -13.45 -20.69
N ALA A 49 -18.50 -14.69 -21.14
CA ALA A 49 -18.77 -15.10 -22.51
C ALA A 49 -20.24 -14.87 -22.93
N LYS A 50 -21.18 -15.08 -21.99
CA LYS A 50 -22.60 -14.86 -22.20
C LYS A 50 -22.98 -13.38 -22.28
N TRP A 51 -22.34 -12.52 -21.48
CA TRP A 51 -22.77 -11.13 -21.29
C TRP A 51 -22.01 -10.11 -22.12
N ILE A 52 -20.72 -10.31 -22.42
CA ILE A 52 -19.92 -9.34 -23.19
C ILE A 52 -20.61 -8.93 -24.51
N PRO A 53 -21.09 -9.85 -25.38
CA PRO A 53 -21.74 -9.45 -26.63
C PRO A 53 -22.99 -8.59 -26.43
N LYS A 54 -23.76 -8.88 -25.37
CA LYS A 54 -24.99 -8.14 -25.05
C LYS A 54 -24.68 -6.75 -24.50
N LEU A 55 -23.68 -6.66 -23.63
CA LEU A 55 -23.27 -5.42 -22.99
C LEU A 55 -22.60 -4.46 -23.99
N ILE A 56 -21.91 -4.97 -25.01
CA ILE A 56 -21.40 -4.15 -26.11
C ILE A 56 -22.55 -3.43 -26.83
N ILE A 57 -23.59 -4.16 -27.22
CA ILE A 57 -24.77 -3.59 -27.89
C ILE A 57 -25.51 -2.61 -26.97
N GLU A 58 -25.65 -2.96 -25.69
CA GLU A 58 -26.27 -2.09 -24.68
C GLU A 58 -25.49 -0.77 -24.53
N ALA A 59 -24.17 -0.83 -24.42
CA ALA A 59 -23.31 0.35 -24.27
C ALA A 59 -23.39 1.26 -25.50
N CYS A 60 -23.33 0.70 -26.72
CA CYS A 60 -23.47 1.47 -27.95
C CYS A 60 -24.84 2.16 -28.04
N THR A 61 -25.92 1.43 -27.71
CA THR A 61 -27.28 2.00 -27.66
C THR A 61 -27.37 3.16 -26.65
N LYS A 62 -26.80 2.99 -25.45
CA LYS A 62 -26.79 4.05 -24.41
C LYS A 62 -25.99 5.29 -24.84
N ALA A 63 -24.87 5.10 -25.53
CA ALA A 63 -24.05 6.18 -26.07
C ALA A 63 -24.66 6.82 -27.33
N ASN A 64 -25.75 6.25 -27.88
CA ASN A 64 -26.31 6.63 -29.17
C ASN A 64 -25.27 6.56 -30.31
N LEU A 65 -24.49 5.47 -30.32
CA LEU A 65 -23.43 5.19 -31.29
C LEU A 65 -23.68 3.86 -32.00
N GLU A 66 -23.15 3.73 -33.21
CA GLU A 66 -23.01 2.46 -33.90
C GLU A 66 -21.61 1.86 -33.65
N LEU A 67 -21.47 0.55 -33.82
CA LEU A 67 -20.17 -0.13 -33.66
C LEU A 67 -19.06 0.43 -34.56
N LYS A 68 -19.41 0.98 -35.73
CA LYS A 68 -18.48 1.59 -36.68
C LYS A 68 -17.85 2.89 -36.16
N ASP A 69 -18.51 3.55 -35.20
CA ASP A 69 -18.07 4.81 -34.61
C ASP A 69 -16.98 4.61 -33.54
N ILE A 70 -16.73 3.35 -33.14
CA ILE A 70 -15.65 3.00 -32.22
C ILE A 70 -14.31 3.09 -32.95
N ASP A 71 -13.37 3.81 -32.36
CA ASP A 71 -12.02 4.01 -32.90
C ASP A 71 -10.97 3.12 -32.26
N LEU A 72 -11.20 2.69 -31.02
CA LEU A 72 -10.24 1.92 -30.22
C LEU A 72 -10.97 0.90 -29.33
N VAL A 73 -10.46 -0.32 -29.25
CA VAL A 73 -10.93 -1.32 -28.29
C VAL A 73 -9.88 -1.48 -27.19
N SER A 74 -10.26 -1.30 -25.93
CA SER A 74 -9.40 -1.61 -24.80
C SER A 74 -9.97 -2.70 -23.91
N PHE A 75 -9.10 -3.38 -23.18
CA PHE A 75 -9.53 -4.47 -22.30
C PHE A 75 -8.65 -4.62 -21.08
N SER A 76 -9.23 -5.14 -20.00
CA SER A 76 -8.51 -5.46 -18.78
C SER A 76 -7.53 -6.61 -19.00
N LYS A 77 -6.23 -6.30 -19.16
CA LYS A 77 -5.14 -7.27 -19.38
C LYS A 77 -4.78 -8.04 -18.11
N GLY A 78 -4.99 -7.41 -16.96
CA GLY A 78 -4.78 -7.95 -15.61
C GLY A 78 -4.53 -6.85 -14.57
N PRO A 79 -4.32 -7.21 -13.29
CA PRO A 79 -4.33 -8.57 -12.74
C PRO A 79 -5.75 -9.14 -12.65
N GLY A 80 -5.90 -10.46 -12.46
CA GLY A 80 -7.23 -11.08 -12.36
C GLY A 80 -7.27 -12.60 -12.58
N LEU A 81 -8.49 -13.16 -12.56
CA LEU A 81 -8.73 -14.59 -12.73
C LEU A 81 -8.38 -15.04 -14.16
N GLY A 82 -7.42 -15.97 -14.28
CA GLY A 82 -6.91 -16.43 -15.58
C GLY A 82 -7.97 -16.80 -16.62
N PRO A 83 -8.96 -17.67 -16.30
CA PRO A 83 -10.03 -18.01 -17.23
C PRO A 83 -10.90 -16.81 -17.66
N ALA A 84 -11.21 -15.91 -16.72
CA ALA A 84 -11.99 -14.71 -16.99
C ALA A 84 -11.23 -13.76 -17.93
N LEU A 85 -9.97 -13.45 -17.61
CA LEU A 85 -9.09 -12.62 -18.44
C LEU A 85 -8.98 -13.14 -19.87
N ARG A 86 -8.81 -14.47 -20.05
CA ARG A 86 -8.74 -15.07 -21.39
C ARG A 86 -10.02 -14.86 -22.20
N THR A 87 -11.18 -14.93 -21.55
CA THR A 87 -12.47 -14.68 -22.19
C THR A 87 -12.59 -13.23 -22.64
N VAL A 88 -12.24 -12.29 -21.77
CA VAL A 88 -12.24 -10.85 -22.07
C VAL A 88 -11.27 -10.52 -23.21
N ALA A 89 -10.03 -11.01 -23.14
CA ALA A 89 -9.03 -10.77 -24.20
C ALA A 89 -9.49 -11.35 -25.55
N THR A 90 -10.09 -12.55 -25.55
CA THR A 90 -10.60 -13.18 -26.78
C THR A 90 -11.73 -12.35 -27.40
N ALA A 91 -12.70 -11.92 -26.59
CA ALA A 91 -13.79 -11.06 -27.06
C ALA A 91 -13.27 -9.73 -27.62
N SER A 92 -12.31 -9.11 -26.93
CA SER A 92 -11.74 -7.81 -27.30
C SER A 92 -10.95 -7.89 -28.61
N ARG A 93 -10.11 -8.92 -28.77
CA ARG A 93 -9.40 -9.19 -30.04
C ARG A 93 -10.36 -9.45 -31.19
N THR A 94 -11.43 -10.19 -30.94
CA THR A 94 -12.45 -10.51 -31.95
C THR A 94 -13.16 -9.24 -32.41
N LEU A 95 -13.55 -8.37 -31.47
CA LEU A 95 -14.17 -7.08 -31.76
C LEU A 95 -13.23 -6.17 -32.55
N ALA A 96 -11.99 -6.00 -32.10
CA ALA A 96 -10.99 -5.17 -32.77
C ALA A 96 -10.73 -5.62 -34.21
N LEU A 97 -10.55 -6.94 -34.43
CA LEU A 97 -10.40 -7.53 -35.76
C LEU A 97 -11.63 -7.33 -36.63
N SER A 98 -12.83 -7.55 -36.09
CA SER A 98 -14.09 -7.40 -36.84
C SER A 98 -14.35 -5.96 -37.28
N LEU A 99 -13.90 -4.98 -36.49
CA LEU A 99 -14.04 -3.56 -36.81
C LEU A 99 -12.86 -3.00 -37.60
N ASN A 100 -11.78 -3.78 -37.76
CA ASN A 100 -10.49 -3.32 -38.24
C ASN A 100 -9.98 -2.08 -37.47
N LYS A 101 -10.08 -2.14 -36.13
CA LYS A 101 -9.67 -1.07 -35.21
C LYS A 101 -8.52 -1.53 -34.31
N PRO A 102 -7.69 -0.60 -33.81
CA PRO A 102 -6.61 -0.94 -32.91
C PRO A 102 -7.11 -1.47 -31.56
N ILE A 103 -6.24 -2.18 -30.85
CA ILE A 103 -6.50 -2.77 -29.54
C ILE A 103 -5.42 -2.37 -28.54
N ILE A 104 -5.80 -2.20 -27.26
CA ILE A 104 -4.87 -2.03 -26.14
C ILE A 104 -5.30 -2.86 -24.94
N GLY A 105 -4.34 -3.58 -24.34
CA GLY A 105 -4.52 -4.22 -23.04
C GLY A 105 -4.01 -3.32 -21.90
N VAL A 106 -4.86 -3.02 -20.93
CA VAL A 106 -4.53 -2.10 -19.83
C VAL A 106 -4.46 -2.78 -18.47
N ASN A 107 -3.75 -2.15 -17.53
CA ASN A 107 -3.68 -2.59 -16.14
C ASN A 107 -4.94 -2.16 -15.37
N HIS A 108 -5.63 -3.12 -14.76
CA HIS A 108 -6.88 -2.93 -14.06
C HIS A 108 -6.74 -2.05 -12.80
N CYS A 109 -5.65 -2.20 -12.02
CA CYS A 109 -5.44 -1.41 -10.81
C CYS A 109 -5.19 0.07 -11.15
N ILE A 110 -4.41 0.34 -12.20
CA ILE A 110 -4.18 1.71 -12.69
C ILE A 110 -5.47 2.32 -13.21
N ALA A 111 -6.32 1.52 -13.87
CA ALA A 111 -7.61 2.00 -14.38
C ALA A 111 -8.50 2.55 -13.26
N HIS A 112 -8.55 1.87 -12.10
CA HIS A 112 -9.28 2.35 -10.90
C HIS A 112 -8.76 3.71 -10.41
N VAL A 113 -7.45 3.92 -10.42
CA VAL A 113 -6.86 5.20 -10.00
C VAL A 113 -7.17 6.30 -11.03
N GLU A 114 -6.97 6.05 -12.33
CA GLU A 114 -7.16 7.06 -13.36
C GLU A 114 -8.62 7.50 -13.53
N ILE A 115 -9.59 6.56 -13.45
CA ILE A 115 -11.01 6.94 -13.49
C ILE A 115 -11.39 7.76 -12.26
N GLY A 116 -10.78 7.46 -11.11
CA GLY A 116 -11.03 8.19 -9.88
C GLY A 116 -10.51 9.62 -9.95
N LYS A 117 -9.31 9.81 -10.50
CA LYS A 117 -8.75 11.14 -10.78
C LYS A 117 -9.63 11.94 -11.74
N LEU A 118 -10.12 11.30 -12.81
CA LEU A 118 -11.00 11.94 -13.78
C LEU A 118 -12.32 12.44 -13.16
N ASP A 119 -13.01 11.59 -12.39
CA ASP A 119 -14.31 11.96 -11.82
C ASP A 119 -14.21 12.92 -10.63
N THR A 120 -13.15 12.81 -9.83
CA THR A 120 -12.99 13.63 -8.61
C THR A 120 -12.19 14.91 -8.81
N GLY A 121 -11.39 14.98 -9.88
CA GLY A 121 -10.43 16.07 -10.10
C GLY A 121 -9.13 15.94 -9.32
N ALA A 122 -8.93 14.84 -8.57
CA ALA A 122 -7.67 14.60 -7.86
C ALA A 122 -6.48 14.55 -8.83
N ILE A 123 -5.40 15.24 -8.50
CA ILE A 123 -4.24 15.42 -9.39
C ILE A 123 -3.21 14.32 -9.15
N ASP A 124 -2.84 14.10 -7.90
CA ASP A 124 -1.73 13.21 -7.50
C ASP A 124 -1.96 12.56 -6.11
N PRO A 125 -3.04 11.77 -5.95
CA PRO A 125 -3.44 11.23 -4.65
C PRO A 125 -2.64 10.01 -4.20
N VAL A 126 -2.55 9.82 -2.87
CA VAL A 126 -2.36 8.49 -2.27
C VAL A 126 -3.69 7.75 -2.33
N SER A 127 -3.74 6.73 -3.17
CA SER A 127 -4.96 5.98 -3.46
C SER A 127 -5.02 4.68 -2.66
N LEU A 128 -6.01 4.53 -1.79
CA LEU A 128 -6.37 3.27 -1.18
C LEU A 128 -7.32 2.51 -2.12
N TYR A 129 -6.82 1.47 -2.78
CA TYR A 129 -7.62 0.58 -3.63
C TYR A 129 -8.03 -0.68 -2.86
N VAL A 130 -9.33 -0.80 -2.54
CA VAL A 130 -9.90 -1.93 -1.80
C VAL A 130 -11.10 -2.56 -2.52
N SER A 131 -10.94 -3.82 -2.90
CA SER A 131 -11.98 -4.63 -3.56
C SER A 131 -12.06 -6.04 -2.96
N GLY A 132 -12.86 -6.91 -3.57
CA GLY A 132 -12.89 -8.33 -3.24
C GLY A 132 -11.53 -9.02 -3.41
N GLY A 133 -10.73 -8.58 -4.39
CA GLY A 133 -9.45 -9.21 -4.74
C GLY A 133 -8.21 -8.38 -4.44
N ASN A 134 -8.34 -7.08 -4.16
CA ASN A 134 -7.20 -6.18 -3.94
C ASN A 134 -7.33 -5.37 -2.65
N SER A 135 -6.20 -5.11 -2.00
CA SER A 135 -6.06 -4.16 -0.89
C SER A 135 -4.67 -3.58 -0.98
N GLN A 136 -4.55 -2.43 -1.64
CA GLN A 136 -3.27 -1.81 -2.00
C GLN A 136 -3.33 -0.31 -1.77
N ILE A 137 -2.21 0.26 -1.33
CA ILE A 137 -1.99 1.70 -1.21
C ILE A 137 -1.05 2.10 -2.34
N ILE A 138 -1.59 2.85 -3.30
CA ILE A 138 -0.96 3.18 -4.57
C ILE A 138 -0.69 4.68 -4.62
N ALA A 139 0.53 5.10 -4.96
CA ALA A 139 0.79 6.51 -5.25
C ALA A 139 1.82 6.64 -6.37
N TYR A 140 1.77 7.75 -7.11
CA TYR A 140 2.71 8.00 -8.21
C TYR A 140 4.05 8.50 -7.67
N GLU A 141 5.13 7.82 -8.05
CA GLU A 141 6.50 8.20 -7.69
C GLU A 141 7.53 7.66 -8.69
N TYR A 142 8.50 8.51 -9.06
CA TYR A 142 9.57 8.19 -10.02
C TYR A 142 9.07 7.66 -11.38
N GLY A 143 8.04 8.27 -11.95
CA GLY A 143 7.54 7.93 -13.29
C GLY A 143 6.51 6.79 -13.34
N ARG A 144 6.18 6.16 -12.20
CA ARG A 144 5.27 5.01 -12.13
C ARG A 144 4.35 5.10 -10.93
N TYR A 145 3.21 4.42 -11.00
CA TYR A 145 2.46 4.09 -9.79
C TYR A 145 3.20 3.02 -9.00
N ARG A 146 3.40 3.28 -7.71
CA ARG A 146 4.06 2.35 -6.78
C ARG A 146 3.09 1.89 -5.72
N ILE A 147 3.27 0.65 -5.29
CA ILE A 147 2.55 0.07 -4.16
C ILE A 147 3.39 0.36 -2.90
N PHE A 148 2.88 1.23 -2.03
CA PHE A 148 3.51 1.57 -0.76
C PHE A 148 3.17 0.56 0.33
N GLY A 149 1.99 -0.03 0.25
CA GLY A 149 1.52 -1.05 1.18
C GLY A 149 0.51 -1.96 0.51
N GLU A 150 0.55 -3.24 0.84
CA GLU A 150 -0.44 -4.21 0.36
C GLU A 150 -0.82 -5.26 1.42
N THR A 151 -1.89 -6.00 1.16
CA THR A 151 -2.20 -7.19 1.95
C THR A 151 -1.18 -8.29 1.67
N LEU A 152 -0.69 -8.93 2.74
CA LEU A 152 0.22 -10.07 2.65
C LEU A 152 -0.51 -11.41 2.41
N ASP A 153 -1.84 -11.41 2.50
CA ASP A 153 -2.64 -12.63 2.40
C ASP A 153 -3.91 -12.48 1.55
N ILE A 154 -5.03 -12.10 2.15
CA ILE A 154 -6.33 -11.96 1.51
C ILE A 154 -6.70 -10.47 1.46
N ALA A 155 -7.47 -10.05 0.46
CA ALA A 155 -8.02 -8.69 0.43
C ALA A 155 -9.14 -8.50 1.46
N ILE A 156 -9.39 -7.25 1.87
CA ILE A 156 -10.43 -6.92 2.84
C ILE A 156 -11.83 -7.33 2.36
N GLY A 157 -12.14 -7.18 1.07
CA GLY A 157 -13.43 -7.62 0.55
C GLY A 157 -13.61 -9.14 0.69
N ASN A 158 -12.59 -9.93 0.34
CA ASN A 158 -12.62 -11.38 0.56
C ASN A 158 -12.68 -11.76 2.05
N CYS A 159 -12.02 -11.01 2.94
CA CYS A 159 -12.12 -11.21 4.38
C CYS A 159 -13.58 -11.07 4.85
N LEU A 160 -14.27 -10.00 4.44
CA LEU A 160 -15.67 -9.76 4.77
C LEU A 160 -16.61 -10.81 4.15
N ASP A 161 -16.39 -11.18 2.89
CA ASP A 161 -17.18 -12.21 2.20
C ASP A 161 -16.97 -13.61 2.76
N GLN A 162 -15.74 -13.95 3.18
CA GLN A 162 -15.46 -15.22 3.83
C GLN A 162 -16.07 -15.25 5.24
N PHE A 163 -15.98 -14.17 6.00
CA PHE A 163 -16.65 -14.07 7.29
C PHE A 163 -18.17 -14.26 7.15
N GLY A 164 -18.80 -13.56 6.20
CA GLY A 164 -20.24 -13.68 5.97
C GLY A 164 -20.69 -15.09 5.59
N ARG A 165 -19.87 -15.83 4.82
CA ARG A 165 -20.14 -17.23 4.47
C ARG A 165 -19.99 -18.17 5.67
N GLU A 166 -18.92 -18.05 6.43
CA GLU A 166 -18.61 -18.93 7.58
C GLU A 166 -19.57 -18.71 8.77
N THR A 167 -20.21 -17.54 8.84
CA THR A 167 -21.18 -17.18 9.91
C THR A 167 -22.64 -17.28 9.48
N ASN A 168 -22.92 -17.81 8.28
CA ASN A 168 -24.27 -17.93 7.69
C ASN A 168 -25.00 -16.59 7.44
N LEU A 169 -24.27 -15.48 7.36
CA LEU A 169 -24.82 -14.17 6.98
C LEU A 169 -25.06 -14.06 5.46
N GLY A 170 -24.33 -14.85 4.65
CA GLY A 170 -24.48 -14.91 3.21
C GLY A 170 -23.48 -14.03 2.44
N HIS A 171 -23.79 -13.76 1.17
CA HIS A 171 -22.96 -12.98 0.25
C HIS A 171 -23.84 -12.03 -0.58
N PRO A 172 -23.43 -10.75 -0.80
CA PRO A 172 -22.17 -10.11 -0.41
C PRO A 172 -22.08 -9.83 1.10
N GLY A 173 -20.93 -10.17 1.71
CA GLY A 173 -20.73 -10.07 3.15
C GLY A 173 -20.54 -8.63 3.63
N GLY A 174 -19.90 -7.79 2.82
CA GLY A 174 -19.59 -6.39 3.17
C GLY A 174 -20.79 -5.58 3.68
N PRO A 175 -21.89 -5.45 2.90
CA PRO A 175 -23.08 -4.69 3.32
C PRO A 175 -23.77 -5.25 4.57
N ILE A 176 -23.75 -6.58 4.76
CA ILE A 176 -24.41 -7.23 5.89
C ILE A 176 -23.61 -7.00 7.18
N VAL A 177 -22.28 -7.14 7.11
CA VAL A 177 -21.38 -6.82 8.23
C VAL A 177 -21.52 -5.35 8.61
N GLU A 178 -21.61 -4.44 7.64
CA GLU A 178 -21.81 -3.01 7.90
C GLU A 178 -23.13 -2.71 8.61
N GLU A 179 -24.22 -3.38 8.24
CA GLU A 179 -25.51 -3.17 8.89
C GLU A 179 -25.50 -3.66 10.33
N LEU A 180 -24.98 -4.88 10.57
CA LEU A 180 -24.92 -5.49 11.91
C LEU A 180 -23.91 -4.78 12.83
N ALA A 181 -22.87 -4.17 12.28
CA ALA A 181 -21.86 -3.45 13.06
C ALA A 181 -22.43 -2.26 13.83
N LYS A 182 -23.56 -1.67 13.42
CA LYS A 182 -24.11 -0.45 14.04
C LYS A 182 -24.52 -0.65 15.51
N ASP A 183 -24.95 -1.86 15.86
CA ASP A 183 -25.49 -2.19 17.19
C ASP A 183 -24.50 -2.98 18.05
N GLY A 184 -23.25 -3.15 17.57
CA GLY A 184 -22.23 -3.93 18.24
C GLY A 184 -21.42 -3.17 19.28
N LYS A 185 -20.74 -3.93 20.14
CA LYS A 185 -19.72 -3.46 21.09
C LYS A 185 -18.36 -4.05 20.75
N TYR A 186 -17.31 -3.30 21.05
CA TYR A 186 -15.95 -3.73 20.72
C TYR A 186 -15.52 -4.95 21.55
N ILE A 187 -15.03 -5.96 20.85
CA ILE A 187 -14.30 -7.12 21.38
C ILE A 187 -12.88 -7.10 20.82
N ASP A 188 -11.91 -7.52 21.63
CA ASP A 188 -10.51 -7.43 21.25
C ASP A 188 -10.14 -8.44 20.16
N LEU A 189 -9.71 -7.93 19.00
CA LEU A 189 -9.26 -8.74 17.87
C LEU A 189 -7.78 -8.47 17.52
N PRO A 190 -7.10 -9.39 16.80
CA PRO A 190 -5.71 -9.21 16.39
C PRO A 190 -5.53 -8.03 15.42
N TYR A 191 -4.66 -7.09 15.78
CA TYR A 191 -4.27 -5.96 14.94
C TYR A 191 -2.92 -6.24 14.25
N SER A 192 -2.93 -6.52 12.95
CA SER A 192 -1.78 -7.10 12.23
C SER A 192 -1.25 -6.18 11.12
N VAL A 193 -0.56 -5.10 11.51
CA VAL A 193 0.19 -4.21 10.61
C VAL A 193 1.69 -4.48 10.75
N LYS A 194 2.39 -4.64 9.61
CA LYS A 194 3.84 -4.89 9.52
C LYS A 194 4.47 -3.88 8.56
N GLY A 195 5.12 -2.84 9.09
CA GLY A 195 5.64 -1.78 8.24
C GLY A 195 4.49 -1.07 7.51
N MET A 196 4.50 -1.06 6.18
CA MET A 196 3.38 -0.55 5.38
C MET A 196 2.44 -1.65 4.89
N ASP A 197 2.64 -2.91 5.29
CA ASP A 197 1.77 -4.02 4.87
C ASP A 197 0.85 -4.48 6.00
N LEU A 198 -0.17 -5.24 5.64
CA LEU A 198 -1.18 -5.75 6.59
C LEU A 198 -1.58 -7.20 6.27
N SER A 199 -2.25 -7.86 7.21
CA SER A 199 -2.74 -9.24 7.04
C SER A 199 -4.09 -9.42 7.71
N PHE A 200 -5.06 -9.96 6.97
CA PHE A 200 -6.42 -10.15 7.45
C PHE A 200 -6.75 -11.59 7.84
N SER A 201 -5.95 -12.61 7.47
CA SER A 201 -6.27 -14.01 7.78
C SER A 201 -6.34 -14.28 9.28
N GLY A 202 -5.43 -13.71 10.07
CA GLY A 202 -5.44 -13.84 11.52
C GLY A 202 -6.67 -13.17 12.15
N LEU A 203 -7.07 -12.00 11.62
CA LEU A 203 -8.26 -11.27 12.05
C LEU A 203 -9.55 -12.04 11.73
N LEU A 204 -9.66 -12.58 10.50
CA LEU A 204 -10.78 -13.43 10.08
C LEU A 204 -10.92 -14.67 10.96
N THR A 205 -9.81 -15.38 11.18
CA THR A 205 -9.81 -16.62 11.97
C THR A 205 -10.20 -16.35 13.43
N ALA A 206 -9.71 -15.24 14.00
CA ALA A 206 -10.12 -14.81 15.34
C ALA A 206 -11.62 -14.48 15.39
N SER A 207 -12.14 -13.77 14.39
CA SER A 207 -13.56 -13.40 14.32
C SER A 207 -14.47 -14.64 14.23
N ILE A 208 -14.12 -15.62 13.40
CA ILE A 208 -14.84 -16.90 13.31
C ILE A 208 -14.78 -17.67 14.64
N ARG A 209 -13.64 -17.64 15.33
CA ARG A 209 -13.50 -18.26 16.64
C ARG A 209 -14.39 -17.60 17.70
N GLU A 210 -14.53 -16.28 17.69
CA GLU A 210 -15.47 -15.59 18.60
C GLU A 210 -16.93 -15.93 18.28
N TYR A 211 -17.27 -16.10 16.99
CA TYR A 211 -18.59 -16.60 16.58
C TYR A 211 -18.85 -18.01 17.12
N GLN A 212 -17.87 -18.91 17.05
CA GLN A 212 -17.97 -20.28 17.60
C GLN A 212 -18.13 -20.31 19.14
N LYS A 213 -17.73 -19.24 19.84
CA LYS A 213 -17.98 -19.08 21.28
C LYS A 213 -19.36 -18.50 21.60
N ASN A 214 -20.20 -18.28 20.60
CA ASN A 214 -21.53 -17.66 20.72
C ASN A 214 -21.49 -16.20 21.22
N ILE A 215 -20.45 -15.44 20.87
CA ILE A 215 -20.47 -13.98 21.02
C ILE A 215 -21.50 -13.40 20.03
N ALA A 216 -22.16 -12.30 20.42
CA ALA A 216 -23.14 -11.62 19.59
C ALA A 216 -22.55 -11.26 18.22
N ILE A 217 -23.31 -11.50 17.15
CA ILE A 217 -22.80 -11.32 15.78
C ILE A 217 -22.54 -9.83 15.48
N GLU A 218 -23.33 -8.95 16.09
CA GLU A 218 -23.22 -7.50 16.03
C GLU A 218 -21.88 -7.03 16.60
N ASP A 219 -21.49 -7.55 17.78
CA ASP A 219 -20.20 -7.27 18.43
C ASP A 219 -19.02 -7.70 17.56
N ILE A 220 -19.11 -8.88 16.95
CA ILE A 220 -18.07 -9.40 16.05
C ILE A 220 -18.00 -8.56 14.77
N CYS A 221 -19.14 -8.22 14.16
CA CYS A 221 -19.20 -7.39 12.95
C CYS A 221 -18.60 -6.01 13.19
N TYR A 222 -18.98 -5.36 14.30
CA TYR A 222 -18.43 -4.08 14.72
C TYR A 222 -16.91 -4.16 14.92
N SER A 223 -16.45 -5.16 15.65
CA SER A 223 -15.03 -5.30 15.98
C SER A 223 -14.17 -5.67 14.77
N LEU A 224 -14.67 -6.54 13.90
CA LEU A 224 -14.04 -6.88 12.63
C LEU A 224 -13.90 -5.64 11.75
N GLN A 225 -14.97 -4.84 11.65
CA GLN A 225 -15.00 -3.61 10.87
C GLN A 225 -14.01 -2.57 11.42
N GLU A 226 -14.12 -2.22 12.70
CA GLU A 226 -13.23 -1.24 13.35
C GLU A 226 -11.77 -1.66 13.27
N THR A 227 -11.46 -2.93 13.53
CA THR A 227 -10.08 -3.44 13.50
C THR A 227 -9.52 -3.40 12.09
N ALA A 228 -10.25 -3.96 11.11
CA ALA A 228 -9.78 -4.04 9.74
C ALA A 228 -9.60 -2.67 9.07
N PHE A 229 -10.57 -1.77 9.26
CA PHE A 229 -10.49 -0.43 8.67
C PHE A 229 -9.46 0.43 9.38
N SER A 230 -9.28 0.29 10.69
CA SER A 230 -8.18 0.94 11.41
C SER A 230 -6.81 0.53 10.87
N MET A 231 -6.65 -0.73 10.43
CA MET A 231 -5.42 -1.21 9.79
C MET A 231 -5.20 -0.57 8.41
N LEU A 232 -6.25 -0.50 7.58
CA LEU A 232 -6.17 0.13 6.25
C LEU A 232 -5.87 1.62 6.33
N VAL A 233 -6.55 2.34 7.23
CA VAL A 233 -6.38 3.78 7.43
C VAL A 233 -4.98 4.07 7.98
N GLU A 234 -4.48 3.26 8.92
CA GLU A 234 -3.12 3.43 9.45
C GLU A 234 -2.05 3.25 8.36
N VAL A 235 -2.17 2.24 7.51
CA VAL A 235 -1.21 2.04 6.41
C VAL A 235 -1.31 3.18 5.39
N THR A 236 -2.52 3.66 5.11
CA THR A 236 -2.74 4.81 4.22
C THR A 236 -2.11 6.08 4.80
N GLU A 237 -2.27 6.32 6.10
CA GLU A 237 -1.64 7.41 6.84
C GLU A 237 -0.11 7.36 6.75
N ARG A 238 0.49 6.18 6.91
CA ARG A 238 1.95 5.99 6.77
C ARG A 238 2.43 6.35 5.35
N ALA A 239 1.70 5.92 4.33
CA ALA A 239 2.03 6.23 2.94
C ALA A 239 1.86 7.73 2.63
N LEU A 240 0.81 8.37 3.17
CA LEU A 240 0.58 9.81 3.04
C LEU A 240 1.74 10.61 3.65
N ALA A 241 2.13 10.29 4.89
CA ALA A 241 3.26 10.94 5.55
C ALA A 241 4.59 10.73 4.81
N HIS A 242 4.79 9.53 4.24
CA HIS A 242 6.01 9.20 3.49
C HIS A 242 6.09 9.96 2.16
N THR A 243 4.99 9.98 1.40
CA THR A 243 4.93 10.62 0.07
C THR A 243 4.78 12.13 0.13
N LYS A 244 4.32 12.67 1.27
CA LYS A 244 4.05 14.11 1.49
C LYS A 244 3.04 14.70 0.50
N LYS A 245 2.19 13.85 -0.09
CA LYS A 245 1.06 14.25 -0.93
C LYS A 245 -0.04 14.83 -0.06
N ASP A 246 -0.88 15.66 -0.66
CA ASP A 246 -1.96 16.41 -0.02
C ASP A 246 -3.36 15.92 -0.44
N GLU A 247 -3.44 14.79 -1.13
CA GLU A 247 -4.69 14.18 -1.57
C GLU A 247 -4.71 12.70 -1.19
N VAL A 248 -5.84 12.23 -0.66
CA VAL A 248 -6.14 10.82 -0.39
C VAL A 248 -7.35 10.43 -1.22
N MET A 249 -7.27 9.32 -1.95
CA MET A 249 -8.40 8.82 -2.74
C MET A 249 -8.76 7.40 -2.34
N LEU A 250 -10.06 7.10 -2.24
CA LEU A 250 -10.56 5.76 -1.97
C LEU A 250 -11.24 5.17 -3.22
N CYS A 251 -10.73 4.04 -3.70
CA CYS A 251 -11.23 3.32 -4.88
C CYS A 251 -11.56 1.86 -4.56
N GLY A 252 -12.30 1.21 -5.47
CA GLY A 252 -12.68 -0.20 -5.37
C GLY A 252 -14.05 -0.44 -4.73
N GLY A 253 -14.56 -1.66 -4.83
CA GLY A 253 -15.91 -2.00 -4.36
C GLY A 253 -16.14 -1.81 -2.85
N VAL A 254 -15.10 -1.97 -2.03
CA VAL A 254 -15.21 -1.77 -0.57
C VAL A 254 -15.30 -0.29 -0.21
N ALA A 255 -15.03 0.61 -1.16
CA ALA A 255 -15.33 2.03 -1.01
C ALA A 255 -16.83 2.29 -0.77
N ALA A 256 -17.72 1.34 -1.04
CA ALA A 256 -19.13 1.41 -0.69
C ALA A 256 -19.40 1.60 0.82
N ASN A 257 -18.49 1.13 1.67
CA ASN A 257 -18.68 1.13 3.11
C ASN A 257 -18.55 2.53 3.73
N LYS A 258 -19.57 2.98 4.46
CA LYS A 258 -19.63 4.34 5.02
C LYS A 258 -18.64 4.54 6.16
N ARG A 259 -18.43 3.52 6.99
CA ARG A 259 -17.52 3.60 8.13
C ARG A 259 -16.07 3.78 7.67
N LEU A 260 -15.62 3.03 6.67
CA LEU A 260 -14.28 3.20 6.09
C LEU A 260 -14.07 4.62 5.53
N ARG A 261 -15.09 5.19 4.86
CA ARG A 261 -15.02 6.57 4.35
C ARG A 261 -14.87 7.58 5.47
N GLU A 262 -15.65 7.44 6.53
CA GLU A 262 -15.59 8.33 7.69
C GLU A 262 -14.19 8.31 8.32
N MET A 263 -13.62 7.12 8.54
CA MET A 263 -12.29 7.00 9.11
C MET A 263 -11.20 7.62 8.22
N LEU A 264 -11.27 7.42 6.90
CA LEU A 264 -10.33 8.05 5.96
C LEU A 264 -10.49 9.56 5.89
N ALA A 265 -11.73 10.08 5.94
CA ALA A 265 -11.99 11.51 5.94
C ALA A 265 -11.37 12.18 7.17
N ILE A 266 -11.55 11.59 8.36
CA ILE A 266 -10.94 12.07 9.61
C ILE A 266 -9.41 12.05 9.49
N MET A 267 -8.83 10.95 8.99
CA MET A 267 -7.37 10.85 8.81
C MET A 267 -6.84 11.90 7.81
N ALA A 268 -7.52 12.09 6.68
CA ALA A 268 -7.12 13.09 5.69
C ALA A 268 -7.18 14.50 6.28
N GLU A 269 -8.26 14.84 6.99
CA GLU A 269 -8.42 16.13 7.69
C GLU A 269 -7.31 16.34 8.73
N GLU A 270 -7.02 15.31 9.55
CA GLU A 270 -5.93 15.34 10.52
C GLU A 270 -4.58 15.61 9.86
N HIS A 271 -4.37 15.24 8.59
CA HIS A 271 -3.12 15.46 7.83
C HIS A 271 -3.17 16.64 6.86
N TYR A 272 -4.24 17.45 6.88
CA TYR A 272 -4.44 18.55 5.95
C TYR A 272 -4.43 18.12 4.48
N ALA A 273 -4.93 16.91 4.21
CA ALA A 273 -5.10 16.37 2.88
C ALA A 273 -6.57 16.41 2.46
N GLU A 274 -6.83 16.60 1.17
CA GLU A 274 -8.15 16.47 0.58
C GLU A 274 -8.53 15.00 0.43
N PHE A 275 -9.80 14.66 0.73
CA PHE A 275 -10.31 13.31 0.61
C PHE A 275 -11.27 13.18 -0.58
N HIS A 276 -10.92 12.30 -1.51
CA HIS A 276 -11.67 12.07 -2.75
C HIS A 276 -12.26 10.67 -2.79
N ILE A 277 -13.51 10.58 -3.23
CA ILE A 277 -14.16 9.30 -3.56
C ILE A 277 -14.89 9.50 -4.89
N PRO A 278 -14.62 8.67 -5.90
CA PRO A 278 -15.38 8.70 -7.14
C PRO A 278 -16.85 8.37 -6.90
N LYS A 279 -17.72 8.68 -7.85
CA LYS A 279 -19.09 8.17 -7.85
C LYS A 279 -19.08 6.65 -7.75
N MET A 280 -20.07 6.09 -7.03
CA MET A 280 -20.13 4.66 -6.75
C MET A 280 -20.14 3.77 -7.99
N GLU A 281 -20.68 4.27 -9.11
CA GLU A 281 -20.66 3.56 -10.38
C GLU A 281 -19.24 3.38 -10.97
N TYR A 282 -18.30 4.26 -10.61
CA TYR A 282 -16.89 4.21 -11.01
C TYR A 282 -15.99 3.54 -9.96
N CYS A 283 -16.40 3.45 -8.70
CA CYS A 283 -15.62 2.78 -7.65
C CYS A 283 -15.50 1.27 -7.88
N GLY A 284 -16.56 0.62 -8.36
CA GLY A 284 -16.53 -0.81 -8.68
C GLY A 284 -16.04 -1.09 -10.10
N ASP A 285 -15.74 -2.35 -10.40
CA ASP A 285 -15.26 -2.76 -11.73
C ASP A 285 -16.21 -2.30 -12.83
N ASN A 286 -15.70 -1.57 -13.82
CA ASN A 286 -16.50 -1.01 -14.90
C ASN A 286 -15.68 -0.92 -16.20
N GLY A 287 -16.36 -0.84 -17.35
CA GLY A 287 -15.64 -0.75 -18.63
C GLY A 287 -15.14 0.66 -18.97
N ALA A 288 -15.65 1.72 -18.31
CA ALA A 288 -15.23 3.09 -18.58
C ALA A 288 -13.80 3.35 -18.10
N MET A 289 -13.41 2.83 -16.93
CA MET A 289 -12.03 2.94 -16.45
C MET A 289 -11.03 2.28 -17.42
N ILE A 290 -11.45 1.17 -18.05
CA ILE A 290 -10.65 0.44 -19.04
C ILE A 290 -10.58 1.22 -20.35
N ALA A 291 -11.68 1.82 -20.79
CA ALA A 291 -11.72 2.69 -21.97
C ALA A 291 -10.82 3.92 -21.79
N LEU A 292 -10.95 4.61 -20.66
CA LEU A 292 -10.17 5.79 -20.30
C LEU A 292 -8.66 5.48 -20.31
N LEU A 293 -8.23 4.46 -19.58
CA LEU A 293 -6.83 4.07 -19.54
C LEU A 293 -6.34 3.61 -20.92
N GLY A 294 -7.22 3.02 -21.73
CA GLY A 294 -6.95 2.66 -23.12
C GLY A 294 -6.58 3.88 -23.96
N ILE A 295 -7.37 4.96 -23.88
CA ILE A 295 -7.10 6.23 -24.57
C ILE A 295 -5.77 6.83 -24.10
N LEU A 296 -5.55 6.91 -22.79
CA LEU A 296 -4.32 7.47 -22.21
C LEU A 296 -3.08 6.71 -22.70
N THR A 297 -3.14 5.38 -22.69
CA THR A 297 -2.05 4.50 -23.15
C THR A 297 -1.84 4.65 -24.66
N TYR A 298 -2.91 4.66 -25.45
CA TYR A 298 -2.85 4.79 -26.91
C TYR A 298 -2.18 6.09 -27.35
N ASN A 299 -2.51 7.21 -26.70
CA ASN A 299 -1.99 8.52 -27.08
C ASN A 299 -0.46 8.64 -26.90
N ILE A 300 0.13 7.82 -26.01
CA ILE A 300 1.58 7.81 -25.76
C ILE A 300 2.29 6.74 -26.56
N TYR A 301 1.78 5.51 -26.53
CA TYR A 301 2.50 4.34 -27.05
C TYR A 301 1.97 3.84 -28.39
N GLY A 302 0.82 4.34 -28.84
CA GLY A 302 0.08 3.77 -29.96
C GLY A 302 -0.58 2.43 -29.59
N PRO A 303 -1.00 1.64 -30.59
CA PRO A 303 -1.72 0.40 -30.36
C PRO A 303 -0.81 -0.79 -30.03
N ASP A 304 -1.34 -1.75 -29.30
CA ASP A 304 -0.69 -3.05 -29.10
C ASP A 304 -0.76 -3.87 -30.40
N LYS A 305 0.29 -4.66 -30.66
CA LYS A 305 0.19 -5.76 -31.62
C LYS A 305 -0.65 -6.88 -31.00
N LEU A 306 -1.42 -7.59 -31.82
CA LEU A 306 -2.26 -8.70 -31.35
C LEU A 306 -1.46 -9.76 -30.58
N GLU A 307 -0.22 -10.05 -31.00
CA GLU A 307 0.69 -11.00 -30.33
C GLU A 307 1.09 -10.56 -28.90
N ASP A 308 1.08 -9.26 -28.61
CA ASP A 308 1.48 -8.67 -27.33
C ASP A 308 0.30 -8.50 -26.35
N THR A 309 -0.92 -8.79 -26.80
CA THR A 309 -2.14 -8.66 -25.98
C THR A 309 -2.38 -9.85 -25.03
N ASN A 310 -1.34 -10.61 -24.68
CA ASN A 310 -1.46 -11.74 -23.74
C ASN A 310 -1.93 -11.29 -22.36
N VAL A 311 -2.71 -12.12 -21.68
CA VAL A 311 -3.22 -11.81 -20.34
C VAL A 311 -2.13 -12.02 -19.29
N ILE A 312 -2.12 -11.17 -18.28
CA ILE A 312 -1.13 -11.20 -17.20
C ILE A 312 -1.88 -11.32 -15.87
N GLN A 313 -1.96 -12.52 -15.31
CA GLN A 313 -2.76 -12.74 -14.07
C GLN A 313 -2.27 -11.92 -12.89
N ARG A 314 -0.95 -11.71 -12.80
CA ARG A 314 -0.28 -10.98 -11.72
C ARG A 314 0.36 -9.71 -12.26
N PHE A 315 -0.42 -8.92 -12.98
CA PHE A 315 0.07 -7.69 -13.60
C PHE A 315 0.25 -6.61 -12.53
N ARG A 316 1.49 -6.35 -12.10
CA ARG A 316 1.71 -5.40 -11.01
C ARG A 316 1.56 -3.97 -11.49
N THR A 317 1.07 -3.11 -10.61
CA THR A 317 0.89 -1.67 -10.85
C THR A 317 2.24 -0.97 -11.10
N ASP A 318 3.32 -1.45 -10.47
CA ASP A 318 4.68 -0.90 -10.56
C ASP A 318 5.48 -1.33 -11.80
N GLU A 319 4.91 -2.22 -12.63
CA GLU A 319 5.49 -2.66 -13.90
C GLU A 319 5.12 -1.75 -15.08
N VAL A 320 4.16 -0.82 -14.91
CA VAL A 320 3.63 0.01 -15.99
C VAL A 320 4.14 1.45 -15.89
N ASP A 321 4.73 1.95 -16.98
CA ASP A 321 5.10 3.35 -17.13
C ASP A 321 3.86 4.20 -17.44
N VAL A 322 3.64 5.25 -16.64
CA VAL A 322 2.46 6.15 -16.74
C VAL A 322 2.89 7.61 -17.01
N PRO A 323 3.40 7.92 -18.22
CA PRO A 323 3.99 9.22 -18.54
C PRO A 323 2.98 10.37 -18.65
N TRP A 324 1.67 10.06 -18.69
CA TRP A 324 0.59 11.07 -18.64
C TRP A 324 0.30 11.58 -17.24
N VAL A 325 0.84 10.94 -16.19
CA VAL A 325 0.66 11.38 -14.81
C VAL A 325 1.68 12.47 -14.47
N HIS A 326 1.20 13.54 -13.84
CA HIS A 326 2.04 14.65 -13.39
C HIS A 326 2.05 14.71 -11.87
N THR A 327 3.23 14.90 -11.27
CA THR A 327 3.37 15.10 -9.83
C THR A 327 2.81 16.47 -9.45
N SER A 328 2.01 16.52 -8.39
CA SER A 328 1.59 17.79 -7.81
C SER A 328 2.81 18.53 -7.25
N LYS A 329 2.87 19.86 -7.46
CA LYS A 329 3.86 20.71 -6.79
C LYS A 329 3.42 21.13 -5.39
N ASN A 330 2.16 20.89 -5.05
CA ASN A 330 1.65 21.19 -3.73
C ASN A 330 2.29 20.23 -2.72
N LYS A 331 2.68 20.78 -1.58
CA LYS A 331 3.13 20.03 -0.41
C LYS A 331 2.27 20.48 0.74
N ILE A 332 1.94 19.55 1.64
CA ILE A 332 1.21 19.84 2.87
C ILE A 332 1.85 21.05 3.59
N ASN A 333 1.09 22.12 3.79
CA ASN A 333 1.50 23.25 4.60
C ASN A 333 1.28 22.91 6.07
N LEU A 334 2.36 22.53 6.77
CA LEU A 334 2.32 22.29 8.20
C LEU A 334 2.25 23.62 8.97
N PRO A 335 1.55 23.68 10.12
CA PRO A 335 1.66 24.79 11.06
C PRO A 335 3.12 25.05 11.49
N ASN A 336 3.47 26.32 11.70
CA ASN A 336 4.85 26.76 12.00
C ASN A 336 5.49 26.12 13.25
N ASP A 337 4.70 25.55 14.15
CA ASP A 337 5.15 25.00 15.44
C ASP A 337 5.52 23.51 15.39
N ILE A 338 5.38 22.84 14.23
CA ILE A 338 5.65 21.41 14.06
C ILE A 338 6.94 21.21 13.24
N ILE A 339 8.01 20.76 13.92
CA ILE A 339 9.33 20.53 13.31
C ILE A 339 9.30 19.33 12.33
N ALA A 340 8.55 18.27 12.69
CA ALA A 340 8.25 17.15 11.81
C ALA A 340 6.97 16.44 12.29
N LYS A 341 5.97 16.31 11.41
CA LYS A 341 4.77 15.51 11.67
C LYS A 341 5.02 14.08 11.20
N GLY A 342 5.22 13.17 12.15
CA GLY A 342 5.31 11.74 11.83
C GLY A 342 3.91 11.13 11.69
N ALA A 343 3.76 10.07 10.90
CA ALA A 343 2.50 9.31 10.87
C ALA A 343 2.10 8.80 12.26
N GLU A 344 3.07 8.41 13.10
CA GLU A 344 2.78 7.77 14.38
C GLU A 344 3.05 8.61 15.63
N SER A 345 3.89 9.64 15.54
CA SER A 345 4.31 10.43 16.70
C SER A 345 4.83 11.80 16.28
N ASP A 346 4.57 12.77 17.14
CA ASP A 346 5.16 14.10 17.03
C ASP A 346 6.40 14.18 17.94
N ILE A 347 7.40 14.90 17.46
CA ILE A 347 8.69 15.08 18.11
C ILE A 347 8.80 16.53 18.58
N TYR A 348 9.07 16.72 19.86
CA TYR A 348 9.24 18.04 20.48
C TYR A 348 10.62 18.14 21.13
N LEU A 349 11.28 19.30 20.95
CA LEU A 349 12.46 19.65 21.73
C LEU A 349 12.03 20.04 23.15
N SER A 350 12.79 19.60 24.14
CA SER A 350 12.54 19.86 25.56
C SER A 350 13.84 19.84 26.34
N THR A 351 13.75 20.02 27.65
CA THR A 351 14.86 19.87 28.59
C THR A 351 14.49 18.85 29.67
N TRP A 352 15.40 17.94 30.01
CA TRP A 352 15.23 16.98 31.09
C TRP A 352 16.38 17.12 32.08
N MET A 353 16.08 17.48 33.34
CA MET A 353 17.10 17.71 34.39
C MET A 353 18.23 18.68 33.96
N ASN A 354 17.89 19.74 33.21
CA ASN A 354 18.80 20.74 32.63
C ASN A 354 19.68 20.25 31.45
N GLU A 355 19.45 19.04 30.94
CA GLU A 355 20.06 18.54 29.70
C GLU A 355 19.06 18.67 28.54
N GLU A 356 19.56 18.82 27.31
CA GLU A 356 18.71 18.81 26.11
C GLU A 356 18.05 17.44 25.91
N ALA A 357 16.75 17.44 25.64
CA ALA A 357 15.97 16.23 25.49
C ALA A 357 15.01 16.31 24.32
N VAL A 358 14.66 15.15 23.79
CA VAL A 358 13.63 14.96 22.79
C VAL A 358 12.46 14.22 23.42
N ILE A 359 11.27 14.79 23.27
CA ILE A 359 10.01 14.18 23.67
C ILE A 359 9.34 13.62 22.42
N LYS A 360 9.19 12.30 22.37
CA LYS A 360 8.42 11.61 21.34
C LYS A 360 7.05 11.25 21.92
N LYS A 361 6.00 11.93 21.45
CA LYS A 361 4.63 11.72 21.92
C LYS A 361 3.80 11.05 20.83
N ARG A 362 3.19 9.91 21.15
CA ARG A 362 2.21 9.27 20.27
C ARG A 362 0.85 9.88 20.55
N ASN A 363 0.40 10.78 19.69
CA ASN A 363 -0.89 11.45 19.83
C ASN A 363 -2.06 10.50 19.50
N PRO A 364 -3.25 10.72 20.11
CA PRO A 364 -4.44 9.96 19.76
C PRO A 364 -4.78 10.10 18.28
N LYS A 365 -5.28 9.02 17.68
CA LYS A 365 -5.82 9.03 16.31
C LYS A 365 -7.33 8.94 16.37
N HIS A 366 -8.04 9.97 15.93
CA HIS A 366 -9.49 10.06 16.10
C HIS A 366 -10.27 9.24 15.08
N TYR A 367 -9.62 8.82 13.98
CA TYR A 367 -10.24 7.97 12.98
C TYR A 367 -10.56 6.56 13.48
N ARG A 368 -10.06 6.14 14.65
CA ARG A 368 -10.28 4.81 15.22
C ARG A 368 -10.78 4.92 16.67
N ILE A 369 -11.46 3.88 17.13
CA ILE A 369 -11.99 3.84 18.50
C ILE A 369 -10.89 3.88 19.57
N GLU A 370 -11.25 4.40 20.74
CA GLU A 370 -10.32 4.64 21.85
C GLU A 370 -9.64 3.35 22.32
N GLU A 371 -10.35 2.23 22.33
CA GLU A 371 -9.85 0.92 22.77
C GLU A 371 -8.68 0.46 21.90
N ILE A 372 -8.84 0.55 20.57
CA ILE A 372 -7.80 0.22 19.60
C ILE A 372 -6.64 1.21 19.73
N ASP A 373 -6.94 2.52 19.73
CA ASP A 373 -5.92 3.57 19.78
C ASP A 373 -5.02 3.47 21.03
N ASN A 374 -5.64 3.37 22.21
CA ASN A 374 -4.92 3.26 23.47
C ASN A 374 -4.07 1.98 23.52
N LYS A 375 -4.60 0.85 23.06
CA LYS A 375 -3.88 -0.43 23.02
C LYS A 375 -2.65 -0.32 22.12
N ILE A 376 -2.81 0.22 20.90
CA ILE A 376 -1.73 0.36 19.93
C ILE A 376 -0.66 1.31 20.45
N ARG A 377 -1.02 2.53 20.86
CA ARG A 377 -0.07 3.54 21.34
C ARG A 377 0.71 3.03 22.54
N LYS A 378 0.03 2.46 23.54
CA LYS A 378 0.68 1.88 24.73
C LYS A 378 1.64 0.74 24.37
N SER A 379 1.20 -0.18 23.50
CA SER A 379 2.01 -1.31 23.06
C SER A 379 3.25 -0.86 22.29
N ARG A 380 3.11 0.09 21.35
CA ARG A 380 4.21 0.63 20.55
C ARG A 380 5.19 1.45 21.40
N THR A 381 4.71 2.34 22.27
CA THR A 381 5.58 3.08 23.22
C THR A 381 6.42 2.11 24.05
N LYS A 382 5.79 1.08 24.62
CA LYS A 382 6.49 0.06 25.42
C LYS A 382 7.51 -0.74 24.58
N LYS A 383 7.12 -1.13 23.37
CA LYS A 383 7.97 -1.92 22.46
C LYS A 383 9.20 -1.12 22.03
N GLU A 384 9.00 0.12 21.59
CA GLU A 384 10.07 1.02 21.15
C GLU A 384 11.06 1.31 22.28
N ALA A 385 10.57 1.66 23.48
CA ALA A 385 11.43 1.85 24.64
C ALA A 385 12.27 0.60 24.97
N LYS A 386 11.66 -0.60 24.87
CA LYS A 386 12.35 -1.87 25.09
C LYS A 386 13.41 -2.13 24.01
N LEU A 387 13.10 -1.86 22.75
CA LEU A 387 14.04 -2.00 21.63
C LEU A 387 15.22 -1.04 21.80
N LEU A 388 14.97 0.25 22.05
CA LEU A 388 16.02 1.26 22.29
C LEU A 388 16.98 0.83 23.40
N SER A 389 16.45 0.36 24.53
CA SER A 389 17.26 -0.12 25.65
C SER A 389 18.08 -1.37 25.30
N ASN A 390 17.49 -2.31 24.57
CA ASN A 390 18.16 -3.57 24.20
C ASN A 390 19.22 -3.39 23.11
N VAL A 391 18.97 -2.52 22.12
CA VAL A 391 19.96 -2.14 21.10
C VAL A 391 21.19 -1.50 21.76
N LYS A 392 20.98 -0.61 22.74
CA LYS A 392 22.09 0.02 23.47
C LYS A 392 22.94 -0.99 24.24
N LYS A 393 22.30 -2.01 24.85
CA LYS A 393 23.02 -3.13 25.50
C LYS A 393 23.84 -3.97 24.53
N ALA A 394 23.46 -3.99 23.25
CA ALA A 394 24.20 -4.67 22.18
C ALA A 394 25.48 -3.92 21.74
N GLY A 395 25.74 -2.71 22.29
CA GLY A 395 26.85 -1.86 21.87
C GLY A 395 26.55 -0.97 20.66
N VAL A 396 25.29 -0.96 20.20
CA VAL A 396 24.83 -0.07 19.14
C VAL A 396 24.54 1.31 19.74
N ARG A 397 24.98 2.37 19.05
CA ARG A 397 24.77 3.73 19.53
C ARG A 397 23.35 4.16 19.21
N SER A 398 22.58 4.41 20.27
CA SER A 398 21.22 4.94 20.22
C SER A 398 21.02 5.95 21.36
N PRO A 399 20.03 6.87 21.25
CA PRO A 399 19.73 7.85 22.28
C PRO A 399 19.57 7.23 23.68
N ILE A 400 20.05 7.91 24.72
CA ILE A 400 19.74 7.53 26.11
C ILE A 400 18.24 7.70 26.34
N LEU A 401 17.60 6.65 26.86
CA LEU A 401 16.22 6.73 27.32
C LEU A 401 16.20 7.35 28.73
N TYR A 402 15.63 8.54 28.88
CA TYR A 402 15.52 9.20 30.18
C TYR A 402 14.28 8.76 30.95
N ASP A 403 13.12 8.70 30.29
CA ASP A 403 11.86 8.28 30.91
C ASP A 403 10.86 7.72 29.88
N VAL A 404 9.91 6.92 30.34
CA VAL A 404 8.81 6.36 29.55
C VAL A 404 7.50 6.47 30.30
N ASP A 405 6.65 7.38 29.87
CA ASP A 405 5.30 7.51 30.39
C ASP A 405 4.31 6.74 29.52
N LEU A 406 3.86 5.57 30.00
CA LEU A 406 2.86 4.75 29.31
C LEU A 406 1.42 5.27 29.46
N LYS A 407 1.16 6.20 30.39
CA LYS A 407 -0.16 6.84 30.56
C LYS A 407 -0.35 7.93 29.50
N GLU A 408 0.66 8.78 29.32
CA GLU A 408 0.66 9.83 28.29
C GLU A 408 1.21 9.34 26.93
N LYS A 409 1.74 8.11 26.89
CA LYS A 409 2.35 7.47 25.70
C LYS A 409 3.50 8.30 25.13
N VAL A 410 4.35 8.74 26.05
CA VAL A 410 5.51 9.61 25.81
C VAL A 410 6.80 8.83 26.07
N ILE A 411 7.79 9.06 25.21
CA ILE A 411 9.17 8.66 25.44
C ILE A 411 10.01 9.93 25.54
N ILE A 412 10.77 10.07 26.61
CA ILE A 412 11.75 11.14 26.79
C ILE A 412 13.14 10.54 26.60
N MET A 413 13.90 11.09 25.67
CA MET A 413 15.22 10.59 25.31
C MET A 413 16.22 11.72 25.08
N GLU A 414 17.50 11.37 25.05
CA GLU A 414 18.63 12.25 24.71
C GLU A 414 18.40 12.95 23.35
N SER A 415 18.64 14.26 23.31
CA SER A 415 18.82 14.97 22.05
C SER A 415 20.22 14.67 21.50
N VAL A 416 20.29 13.95 20.37
CA VAL A 416 21.58 13.61 19.77
C VAL A 416 22.03 14.77 18.89
N GLU A 417 23.08 15.47 19.32
CA GLU A 417 23.72 16.49 18.49
C GLU A 417 24.37 15.86 17.25
N GLY A 418 24.23 16.50 16.08
CA GLY A 418 24.91 16.05 14.87
C GLY A 418 24.12 16.38 13.61
N SER A 419 24.57 15.82 12.49
CA SER A 419 23.92 15.98 11.20
C SER A 419 23.29 14.67 10.75
N LEU A 420 22.12 14.72 10.10
CA LEU A 420 21.51 13.52 9.54
C LEU A 420 22.43 12.95 8.45
N LEU A 421 22.53 11.62 8.39
CA LEU A 421 23.39 10.93 7.43
C LEU A 421 23.08 11.37 5.98
N LYS A 422 21.79 11.54 5.67
CA LYS A 422 21.33 11.98 4.35
C LYS A 422 21.87 13.35 3.91
N ASP A 423 22.23 14.21 4.86
CA ASP A 423 22.60 15.59 4.57
C ASP A 423 24.11 15.75 4.40
N VAL A 424 24.92 14.76 4.84
CA VAL A 424 26.38 14.90 4.89
C VAL A 424 27.14 13.77 4.21
N ILE A 425 26.60 12.55 4.10
CA ILE A 425 27.40 11.38 3.69
C ILE A 425 28.06 11.54 2.31
N GLY A 426 27.40 12.20 1.36
CA GLY A 426 27.91 12.40 0.00
C GLY A 426 29.00 13.48 -0.11
N ASP A 427 29.14 14.34 0.90
CA ASP A 427 30.10 15.45 0.93
C ASP A 427 31.38 15.10 1.73
N LEU A 428 31.43 13.90 2.31
CA LEU A 428 32.57 13.45 3.11
C LEU A 428 33.77 13.06 2.25
N GLN A 429 34.96 13.13 2.83
CA GLN A 429 36.15 12.57 2.21
C GLN A 429 36.00 11.04 2.12
N GLU A 430 36.50 10.45 1.02
CA GLU A 430 36.37 9.00 0.71
C GLU A 430 36.77 8.09 1.89
N LYS A 431 37.80 8.48 2.64
CA LYS A 431 38.26 7.74 3.83
C LYS A 431 37.22 7.76 4.96
N ASP A 432 36.64 8.92 5.24
CA ASP A 432 35.66 9.09 6.31
C ASP A 432 34.32 8.46 5.92
N GLU A 433 33.88 8.64 4.68
CA GLU A 433 32.70 7.97 4.13
C GLU A 433 32.82 6.45 4.28
N ARG A 434 33.97 5.88 3.90
CA ARG A 434 34.22 4.44 4.04
C ARG A 434 34.17 3.98 5.50
N ASN A 435 34.84 4.70 6.40
CA ASN A 435 34.87 4.34 7.83
C ASN A 435 33.48 4.40 8.45
N ILE A 436 32.70 5.44 8.14
CA ILE A 436 31.33 5.60 8.62
C ILE A 436 30.42 4.52 8.06
N SER A 437 30.53 4.22 6.76
CA SER A 437 29.79 3.14 6.10
C SER A 437 30.05 1.80 6.78
N ILE A 438 31.31 1.46 7.06
CA ILE A 438 31.68 0.24 7.78
C ILE A 438 31.10 0.26 9.21
N ALA A 439 31.15 1.40 9.91
CA ALA A 439 30.60 1.53 11.25
C ALA A 439 29.08 1.37 11.30
N ILE A 440 28.35 1.88 10.30
CA ILE A 440 26.91 1.65 10.11
C ILE A 440 26.66 0.15 9.97
N GLY A 441 27.37 -0.50 9.05
CA GLY A 441 27.27 -1.94 8.83
C GLY A 441 27.49 -2.76 10.10
N HIS A 442 28.56 -2.44 10.83
CA HIS A 442 28.92 -3.11 12.08
C HIS A 442 27.80 -3.01 13.13
N GLN A 443 27.20 -1.82 13.30
CA GLN A 443 26.09 -1.65 14.23
C GLN A 443 24.83 -2.40 13.80
N ILE A 444 24.54 -2.46 12.49
CA ILE A 444 23.42 -3.25 11.97
C ILE A 444 23.64 -4.75 12.25
N GLY A 445 24.87 -5.25 12.07
CA GLY A 445 25.18 -6.65 12.36
C GLY A 445 25.02 -6.99 13.84
N LEU A 446 25.44 -6.10 14.76
CA LEU A 446 25.18 -6.24 16.20
C LEU A 446 23.67 -6.33 16.52
N MET A 447 22.84 -5.48 15.90
CA MET A 447 21.38 -5.55 16.06
C MET A 447 20.82 -6.89 15.58
N HIS A 448 21.18 -7.28 14.35
CA HIS A 448 20.65 -8.49 13.74
C HIS A 448 21.12 -9.77 14.46
N GLN A 449 22.30 -9.77 15.09
CA GLN A 449 22.80 -10.89 15.89
C GLN A 449 21.92 -11.15 17.12
N LEU A 450 21.30 -10.10 17.68
CA LEU A 450 20.29 -10.23 18.74
C LEU A 450 18.88 -10.47 18.19
N ASN A 451 18.77 -10.81 16.90
CA ASN A 451 17.50 -10.95 16.18
C ASN A 451 16.64 -9.69 16.29
N MET A 452 17.26 -8.51 16.35
CA MET A 452 16.58 -7.23 16.37
C MET A 452 16.59 -6.63 14.97
N ILE A 453 15.41 -6.38 14.43
CA ILE A 453 15.19 -5.71 13.15
C ILE A 453 14.74 -4.29 13.48
N HIS A 454 15.37 -3.28 12.89
CA HIS A 454 15.02 -1.89 13.08
C HIS A 454 13.74 -1.54 12.29
N GLY A 455 13.58 -2.11 11.09
CA GLY A 455 12.35 -2.05 10.31
C GLY A 455 12.13 -0.74 9.55
N ASP A 456 13.04 0.22 9.68
CA ASP A 456 13.03 1.51 8.96
C ASP A 456 14.43 2.12 8.89
N ILE A 457 15.45 1.32 8.54
CA ILE A 457 16.82 1.82 8.44
C ILE A 457 16.94 2.71 7.21
N THR A 458 16.80 4.02 7.40
CA THR A 458 16.96 5.04 6.35
C THR A 458 18.07 6.01 6.71
N SER A 459 18.59 6.73 5.71
CA SER A 459 19.57 7.81 5.95
C SER A 459 18.97 9.01 6.71
N SER A 460 17.64 9.06 6.89
CA SER A 460 16.96 10.04 7.76
C SER A 460 16.89 9.58 9.22
N ASN A 461 17.11 8.30 9.51
CA ASN A 461 17.04 7.71 10.84
C ASN A 461 18.43 7.41 11.42
N ILE A 462 19.47 8.05 10.87
CA ILE A 462 20.85 7.93 11.35
C ILE A 462 21.41 9.35 11.51
N ILE A 463 21.87 9.70 12.72
CA ILE A 463 22.60 10.93 13.01
C ILE A 463 24.09 10.62 13.10
N LEU A 464 24.92 11.45 12.47
CA LEU A 464 26.37 11.43 12.65
C LEU A 464 26.76 12.39 13.76
N HIS A 465 27.13 11.82 14.91
CA HIS A 465 27.67 12.55 16.05
C HIS A 465 29.19 12.31 16.11
N ASN A 466 30.00 13.34 15.84
CA ASN A 466 31.46 13.24 15.80
C ASN A 466 31.97 12.07 14.92
N ASN A 467 31.46 11.95 13.68
CA ASN A 467 31.72 10.87 12.74
C ASN A 467 31.32 9.46 13.22
N ASN A 468 30.49 9.34 14.25
CA ASN A 468 29.94 8.06 14.68
C ASN A 468 28.44 8.00 14.35
N PRO A 469 27.98 6.92 13.69
CA PRO A 469 26.57 6.76 13.40
C PRO A 469 25.80 6.40 14.68
N VAL A 470 24.70 7.13 14.90
CA VAL A 470 23.73 6.91 15.98
C VAL A 470 22.39 6.62 15.32
N PHE A 471 21.84 5.44 15.58
CA PHE A 471 20.53 5.03 15.05
C PHE A 471 19.43 5.65 15.91
N ILE A 472 18.50 6.32 15.25
CA ILE A 472 17.34 6.96 15.86
C ILE A 472 16.06 6.33 15.30
N ASP A 473 14.97 6.45 16.06
CA ASP A 473 13.63 5.94 15.70
C ASP A 473 13.51 4.42 15.49
N PHE A 474 13.24 3.69 16.57
CA PHE A 474 12.92 2.25 16.54
C PHE A 474 11.41 1.97 16.50
N GLY A 475 10.60 2.92 16.03
CA GLY A 475 9.14 2.84 16.05
C GLY A 475 8.57 1.62 15.32
N LEU A 476 9.23 1.18 14.23
CA LEU A 476 8.84 0.02 13.43
C LEU A 476 9.61 -1.27 13.78
N GLY A 477 10.52 -1.21 14.74
CA GLY A 477 11.41 -2.32 15.05
C GLY A 477 10.66 -3.55 15.60
N LYS A 478 11.25 -4.73 15.40
CA LYS A 478 10.72 -6.03 15.85
C LYS A 478 11.84 -7.00 16.17
N TYR A 479 11.49 -8.08 16.86
CA TYR A 479 12.37 -9.23 16.99
C TYR A 479 12.05 -10.22 15.87
N SER A 480 13.06 -10.67 15.13
CA SER A 480 12.97 -11.72 14.11
C SER A 480 14.32 -12.40 13.90
N ASP A 481 14.31 -13.73 13.91
CA ASP A 481 15.46 -14.58 13.58
C ASP A 481 15.59 -14.85 12.08
N LEU A 482 14.53 -14.58 11.30
CA LEU A 482 14.47 -14.83 9.88
C LEU A 482 15.50 -13.98 9.11
N ILE A 483 16.31 -14.64 8.28
CA ILE A 483 17.27 -13.96 7.41
C ILE A 483 16.61 -13.03 6.39
N GLU A 484 15.38 -13.36 5.97
CA GLU A 484 14.61 -12.54 5.03
C GLU A 484 14.29 -11.17 5.63
N ASP A 485 13.86 -11.11 6.90
CA ASP A 485 13.60 -9.84 7.59
C ASP A 485 14.88 -8.98 7.73
N LYS A 486 16.01 -9.62 8.01
CA LYS A 486 17.33 -8.96 8.09
C LYS A 486 17.76 -8.38 6.73
N CYS A 487 17.53 -9.13 5.66
CA CYS A 487 17.83 -8.69 4.30
C CYS A 487 16.88 -7.59 3.81
N VAL A 488 15.61 -7.60 4.25
CA VAL A 488 14.66 -6.50 4.00
C VAL A 488 15.15 -5.22 4.68
N ASP A 489 15.63 -5.27 5.93
CA ASP A 489 16.15 -4.08 6.62
C ASP A 489 17.35 -3.44 5.88
N LEU A 490 18.30 -4.27 5.43
CA LEU A 490 19.42 -3.83 4.60
C LEU A 490 18.97 -3.28 3.24
N LEU A 491 17.94 -3.87 2.64
CA LEU A 491 17.37 -3.38 1.38
C LEU A 491 16.70 -2.02 1.53
N VAL A 492 16.02 -1.75 2.65
CA VAL A 492 15.44 -0.42 2.94
C VAL A 492 16.55 0.64 2.96
N LEU A 493 17.66 0.36 3.64
CA LEU A 493 18.82 1.27 3.66
C LEU A 493 19.41 1.47 2.26
N LYS A 494 19.59 0.39 1.50
CA LYS A 494 20.07 0.46 0.11
C LYS A 494 19.21 1.41 -0.73
N LYS A 495 17.88 1.27 -0.67
CA LYS A 495 16.93 2.12 -1.40
C LYS A 495 17.00 3.57 -0.91
N SER A 496 17.10 3.79 0.40
CA SER A 496 17.24 5.12 1.01
C SER A 496 18.52 5.83 0.61
N LEU A 497 19.62 5.12 0.34
CA LEU A 497 20.87 5.71 -0.15
C LEU A 497 20.79 6.00 -1.66
N GLN A 498 20.13 5.12 -2.42
CA GLN A 498 19.95 5.29 -3.86
C GLN A 498 19.12 6.52 -4.25
N SER A 499 18.23 6.99 -3.37
CA SER A 499 17.46 8.22 -3.59
C SER A 499 18.30 9.49 -3.44
N MET A 500 19.52 9.42 -2.88
CA MET A 500 20.41 10.55 -2.72
C MET A 500 21.33 10.74 -3.93
N ASP A 501 22.16 9.73 -4.24
CA ASP A 501 23.00 9.68 -5.44
C ASP A 501 23.19 8.21 -5.87
N TYR A 502 22.70 7.89 -7.08
CA TYR A 502 22.74 6.53 -7.61
C TYR A 502 24.17 5.98 -7.83
N LYS A 503 25.14 6.84 -8.17
CA LYS A 503 26.53 6.42 -8.45
C LYS A 503 27.30 6.18 -7.15
N ILE A 504 27.12 7.04 -6.14
CA ILE A 504 27.85 6.95 -4.87
C ILE A 504 27.23 5.86 -3.97
N SER A 505 25.90 5.72 -3.98
CA SER A 505 25.16 4.78 -3.11
C SER A 505 25.61 3.32 -3.19
N ASN A 506 26.01 2.82 -4.37
CA ASN A 506 26.48 1.43 -4.50
C ASN A 506 27.84 1.22 -3.79
N GLY A 507 28.72 2.22 -3.81
CA GLY A 507 29.99 2.19 -3.10
C GLY A 507 29.78 2.20 -1.58
N ILE A 508 28.98 3.14 -1.10
CA ILE A 508 28.58 3.25 0.32
C ILE A 508 27.97 1.93 0.80
N PHE A 509 26.98 1.40 0.07
CA PHE A 509 26.29 0.19 0.47
C PHE A 509 27.21 -1.03 0.50
N ASN A 510 28.17 -1.13 -0.44
CA ASN A 510 29.17 -2.17 -0.41
C ASN A 510 30.06 -2.10 0.84
N ASN A 511 30.47 -0.90 1.26
CA ASN A 511 31.25 -0.70 2.49
C ASN A 511 30.41 -1.02 3.75
N ILE A 512 29.11 -0.71 3.74
CA ILE A 512 28.17 -1.09 4.81
C ILE A 512 28.10 -2.62 4.92
N LEU A 513 27.99 -3.34 3.82
CA LEU A 513 27.95 -4.81 3.85
C LEU A 513 29.26 -5.42 4.37
N ASP A 514 30.41 -4.80 4.09
CA ASP A 514 31.69 -5.24 4.65
C ASP A 514 31.70 -5.11 6.18
N GLY A 515 31.20 -3.99 6.73
CA GLY A 515 31.03 -3.82 8.17
C GLY A 515 30.03 -4.80 8.78
N TYR A 516 28.92 -5.04 8.07
CA TYR A 516 27.86 -5.95 8.51
C TYR A 516 28.36 -7.38 8.68
N VAL A 517 28.97 -7.96 7.63
CA VAL A 517 29.44 -9.36 7.65
C VAL A 517 30.51 -9.57 8.72
N ASN A 518 31.40 -8.59 8.93
CA ASN A 518 32.45 -8.70 9.96
C ASN A 518 31.91 -8.73 11.39
N SER A 519 30.74 -8.17 11.64
CA SER A 519 30.11 -8.10 12.98
C SER A 519 29.05 -9.17 13.21
N TYR A 520 28.38 -9.62 12.14
CA TYR A 520 27.38 -10.66 12.17
C TYR A 520 28.11 -12.02 12.16
N CYS A 521 28.48 -12.53 13.34
CA CYS A 521 29.29 -13.75 13.55
C CYS A 521 28.61 -15.06 13.08
N ASP A 522 28.34 -15.18 11.78
CA ASP A 522 27.78 -16.35 11.12
C ASP A 522 28.69 -16.73 9.94
N GLU A 523 29.49 -17.79 10.11
CA GLU A 523 30.49 -18.23 9.12
C GLU A 523 29.86 -18.63 7.78
N ASP A 524 28.58 -18.99 7.78
CA ASP A 524 27.86 -19.38 6.57
C ASP A 524 27.33 -18.19 5.76
N LEU A 525 27.38 -16.97 6.31
CA LEU A 525 26.69 -15.80 5.78
C LEU A 525 27.65 -14.79 5.15
N THR A 526 28.05 -15.07 3.90
CA THR A 526 28.95 -14.20 3.13
C THR A 526 28.24 -12.97 2.54
N LYS A 527 29.02 -11.93 2.20
CA LYS A 527 28.55 -10.73 1.50
C LYS A 527 27.77 -11.08 0.22
N ASP A 528 28.27 -12.04 -0.56
CA ASP A 528 27.64 -12.47 -1.81
C ASP A 528 26.28 -13.12 -1.56
N LYS A 529 26.17 -13.99 -0.55
CA LYS A 529 24.87 -14.61 -0.19
C LYS A 529 23.84 -13.58 0.25
N ILE A 530 24.25 -12.56 1.02
CA ILE A 530 23.35 -11.45 1.39
C ILE A 530 22.93 -10.68 0.13
N MET A 531 23.88 -10.36 -0.75
CA MET A 531 23.58 -9.64 -2.00
C MET A 531 22.66 -10.43 -2.91
N ASP A 532 22.85 -11.74 -3.04
CA ASP A 532 21.98 -12.64 -3.79
C ASP A 532 20.59 -12.70 -3.17
N LYS A 533 20.49 -12.76 -1.83
CA LYS A 533 19.21 -12.75 -1.12
C LYS A 533 18.49 -11.40 -1.28
N ILE A 534 19.21 -10.29 -1.17
CA ILE A 534 18.66 -8.96 -1.44
C ILE A 534 18.22 -8.84 -2.90
N ALA A 535 19.00 -9.36 -3.86
CA ALA A 535 18.64 -9.36 -5.27
C ALA A 535 17.43 -10.26 -5.55
N GLU A 536 17.31 -11.41 -4.87
CA GLU A 536 16.13 -12.25 -4.87
C GLU A 536 14.92 -11.47 -4.34
N ILE A 537 15.03 -10.83 -3.17
CA ILE A 537 13.97 -10.00 -2.58
C ILE A 537 13.62 -8.79 -3.47
N GLN A 538 14.59 -8.18 -4.14
CA GLN A 538 14.37 -7.06 -5.08
C GLN A 538 13.72 -7.53 -6.38
N LYS A 539 14.14 -8.68 -6.91
CA LYS A 539 13.46 -9.34 -8.03
C LYS A 539 12.07 -9.70 -7.61
N ARG A 540 11.88 -10.19 -6.39
CA ARG A 540 10.58 -10.42 -5.79
C ARG A 540 9.75 -9.13 -5.70
N GLY A 541 10.32 -8.00 -5.28
CA GLY A 541 9.65 -6.70 -5.33
C GLY A 541 9.48 -6.11 -6.75
N ARG A 542 10.09 -6.71 -7.79
CA ARG A 542 9.89 -6.40 -9.22
C ARG A 542 9.14 -7.51 -9.99
N TYR A 543 8.90 -8.65 -9.34
CA TYR A 543 8.46 -9.96 -9.86
C TYR A 543 8.20 -10.90 -8.67
N THR A 544 7.18 -10.67 -7.85
CA THR A 544 6.47 -11.60 -6.93
C THR A 544 5.62 -10.78 -5.94
N HIS A 545 4.51 -11.24 -5.41
CA HIS A 545 3.93 -12.58 -5.49
C HIS A 545 2.65 -12.61 -6.28
#